data_AF-A0A5S5DKG1-F1
#
_entry.id   AF-A0A5S5DKG1-F1
#
_cell.length_a   1.000
_cell.length_b   1.000
_cell.length_c   1.000
_cell.angle_alpha   90.00
_cell.angle_beta   90.00
_cell.angle_gamma   90.00
#
_symmetry.space_group_name_H-M   'P 1'
#
loop_
_entity.id
_entity.type
_entity.pdbx_description
1 polymer ?
#
loop_
_entity_poly.entity_id
_entity_poly.type
_entity_poly.pdbx_seq_one_letter_code
_entity_poly.pdbx_strand_id
1 'polypeptide(L)'
;MKKLILLLIVLFNLLVSCNLKKENKSTPHETFQKDNNQMQDFGQVILDGKIYPSIDNRTIDFINQSLPNNKDSLNFYFEVFRVILTRYNEKVPEIIFDRPNGELQDVTGKKLIHFINSKPDYFLEKYSDITSEEKRIVTQLIINELYFIQKNDLTNNIDSFINQIDKKIKFNSGEKTKNLNEIKVSLSKHAGKTKLSCGTLELKRILEERNNRK
;
A
#
# COMPACT_ATOMS: atom_id res chain seq x y z
N MET A 1 27.20 47.24 9.68
CA MET A 1 26.05 46.58 9.00
C MET A 1 26.12 45.04 9.00
N LYS A 2 27.25 44.39 8.68
CA LYS A 2 27.32 42.91 8.64
C LYS A 2 27.04 42.18 9.98
N LYS A 3 27.36 42.78 11.13
CA LYS A 3 27.08 42.21 12.46
C LYS A 3 25.60 42.21 12.85
N LEU A 4 24.79 43.11 12.29
CA LEU A 4 23.36 43.21 12.60
C LEU A 4 22.54 42.12 11.90
N ILE A 5 22.95 41.74 10.69
CA ILE A 5 22.31 40.68 9.89
C ILE A 5 22.55 39.31 10.54
N LEU A 6 23.76 39.06 11.04
CA LEU A 6 24.07 37.81 11.73
C LEU A 6 23.26 37.65 13.03
N LEU A 7 23.04 38.75 13.76
CA LEU A 7 22.22 38.75 14.98
C LEU A 7 20.75 38.42 14.68
N LEU A 8 20.21 38.96 13.58
CA LEU A 8 18.83 38.70 13.13
C LEU A 8 18.64 37.24 12.68
N ILE A 9 19.62 36.63 12.01
CA ILE A 9 19.57 35.23 11.59
C ILE A 9 19.61 34.29 12.81
N VAL A 10 20.41 34.61 13.83
CA VAL A 10 20.47 33.82 15.07
C VAL A 10 19.17 33.94 15.86
N LEU A 11 18.58 35.14 15.96
CA LEU A 11 17.28 35.36 16.60
C LEU A 11 16.14 34.65 15.87
N PHE A 12 16.16 34.62 14.53
CA PHE A 12 15.16 33.90 13.74
C PHE A 12 15.25 32.38 13.96
N ASN A 13 16.46 31.82 14.01
CA ASN A 13 16.65 30.39 14.31
C ASN A 13 16.29 30.02 15.76
N LEU A 14 16.48 30.93 16.72
CA LEU A 14 16.03 30.73 18.11
C LEU A 14 14.49 30.81 18.23
N LEU A 15 13.83 31.70 17.50
CA LEU A 15 12.35 31.78 17.47
C LEU A 15 11.72 30.56 16.79
N VAL A 16 12.32 30.04 15.71
CA VAL A 16 11.88 28.79 15.06
C VAL A 16 12.11 27.58 15.98
N SER A 17 13.18 27.57 16.78
CA SER A 17 13.47 26.49 17.73
C SER A 17 12.61 26.54 19.00
N CYS A 18 12.10 27.72 19.39
CA CYS A 18 11.22 27.87 20.55
C CYS A 18 9.74 27.55 20.26
N ASN A 19 9.31 27.55 18.99
CA ASN A 19 7.94 27.16 18.62
C ASN A 19 7.74 25.65 18.39
N LEU A 20 8.80 24.83 18.54
CA LEU A 20 8.73 23.37 18.38
C LEU A 20 8.69 22.59 19.70
N LYS A 21 8.48 23.25 20.84
CA LYS A 21 8.38 22.57 22.15
C LYS A 21 7.25 23.13 23.00
N LYS A 22 6.01 22.73 22.67
CA LYS A 22 4.93 22.33 23.61
C LYS A 22 3.66 21.96 22.84
N GLU A 23 3.67 20.79 22.20
CA GLU A 23 2.47 19.96 22.12
C GLU A 23 2.75 18.70 22.93
N ASN A 24 2.40 18.76 24.21
CA ASN A 24 2.18 17.58 25.02
C ASN A 24 0.89 17.84 25.80
N LYS A 25 -0.23 17.77 25.09
CA LYS A 25 -1.47 17.24 25.63
C LYS A 25 -1.75 16.00 24.82
N SER A 26 -1.54 14.86 25.45
CA SER A 26 -2.15 13.59 25.06
C SER A 26 -3.63 13.83 24.83
N THR A 27 -4.00 14.05 23.57
CA THR A 27 -5.39 13.92 23.14
C THR A 27 -5.77 12.48 23.43
N PRO A 28 -6.91 12.24 24.12
CA PRO A 28 -7.40 10.89 24.27
C PRO A 28 -7.54 10.31 22.86
N HIS A 29 -7.04 9.09 22.66
CA HIS A 29 -7.33 8.29 21.47
C HIS A 29 -8.86 8.15 21.37
N GLU A 30 -9.51 9.12 20.74
CA GLU A 30 -10.86 8.95 20.24
C GLU A 30 -10.72 7.95 19.10
N THR A 31 -11.03 6.69 19.44
CA THR A 31 -11.53 5.74 18.45
C THR A 31 -12.77 6.38 17.83
N PHE A 32 -12.55 7.14 16.77
CA PHE A 32 -13.60 7.60 15.87
C PHE A 32 -14.27 6.35 15.32
N GLN A 33 -15.41 5.96 15.88
CA GLN A 33 -16.43 5.26 15.09
C GLN A 33 -16.89 6.26 14.02
N LYS A 34 -16.14 6.33 12.93
CA LYS A 34 -16.41 7.20 11.80
C LYS A 34 -17.64 6.66 11.06
N ASP A 35 -18.63 7.54 10.90
CA ASP A 35 -19.86 7.27 10.17
C ASP A 35 -19.56 6.80 8.74
N ASN A 36 -20.13 5.67 8.33
CA ASN A 36 -19.89 5.06 7.01
C ASN A 36 -20.20 6.02 5.86
N ASN A 37 -21.13 6.96 6.06
CA ASN A 37 -21.52 7.95 5.06
C ASN A 37 -20.37 8.92 4.73
N GLN A 38 -19.65 9.41 5.73
CA GLN A 38 -18.53 10.35 5.52
C GLN A 38 -17.38 9.74 4.72
N MET A 39 -17.24 8.42 4.78
CA MET A 39 -16.18 7.70 4.10
C MET A 39 -16.54 7.33 2.66
N GLN A 40 -17.82 7.09 2.39
CA GLN A 40 -18.33 7.02 1.02
C GLN A 40 -18.19 8.39 0.32
N ASP A 41 -18.51 9.49 1.00
CA ASP A 41 -18.31 10.83 0.44
C ASP A 41 -16.84 11.08 0.08
N PHE A 42 -15.92 10.71 0.97
CA PHE A 42 -14.49 10.84 0.69
C PHE A 42 -14.03 9.97 -0.49
N GLY A 43 -14.46 8.71 -0.54
CA GLY A 43 -14.17 7.81 -1.66
C GLY A 43 -14.70 8.37 -2.99
N GLN A 44 -15.91 8.95 -2.99
CA GLN A 44 -16.49 9.55 -4.19
C GLN A 44 -15.68 10.75 -4.67
N VAL A 45 -15.19 11.59 -3.75
CA VAL A 45 -14.32 12.74 -4.09
C VAL A 45 -12.98 12.27 -4.71
N ILE A 46 -12.46 11.10 -4.32
CA ILE A 46 -11.30 10.48 -4.98
C ILE A 46 -11.65 10.02 -6.39
N LEU A 47 -12.78 9.33 -6.58
CA LEU A 47 -13.24 8.85 -7.90
C LEU A 47 -13.51 10.00 -8.87
N ASP A 48 -14.12 11.08 -8.39
CA ASP A 48 -14.34 12.32 -9.14
C ASP A 48 -13.04 13.05 -9.52
N GLY A 49 -11.90 12.59 -8.99
CA GLY A 49 -10.58 13.15 -9.23
C GLY A 49 -10.31 14.49 -8.55
N LYS A 50 -11.20 14.93 -7.65
CA LYS A 50 -11.12 16.21 -6.92
C LYS A 50 -10.02 16.21 -5.87
N ILE A 51 -9.68 15.06 -5.31
CA ILE A 51 -8.54 14.87 -4.41
C ILE A 51 -7.59 13.83 -4.99
N TYR A 52 -6.30 14.10 -4.86
CA TYR A 52 -5.26 13.14 -5.21
C TYR A 52 -4.88 12.32 -3.97
N PRO A 53 -4.83 10.97 -4.06
CA PRO A 53 -4.44 10.11 -2.94
C PRO A 53 -3.06 10.46 -2.37
N SER A 54 -2.98 10.66 -1.05
CA SER A 54 -1.74 11.03 -0.36
C SER A 54 -1.57 10.27 0.97
N ILE A 55 -0.37 10.37 1.57
CA ILE A 55 -0.10 9.87 2.91
C ILE A 55 -0.72 10.85 3.92
N ASP A 56 -2.03 10.76 4.09
CA ASP A 56 -2.80 11.52 5.05
C ASP A 56 -3.80 10.61 5.79
N ASN A 57 -4.21 11.04 6.98
CA ASN A 57 -5.08 10.23 7.85
C ASN A 57 -6.38 9.82 7.17
N ARG A 58 -6.96 10.63 6.27
CA ARG A 58 -8.24 10.28 5.62
C ARG A 58 -8.05 9.18 4.59
N THR A 59 -6.99 9.26 3.79
CA THR A 59 -6.63 8.22 2.82
C THR A 59 -6.30 6.91 3.54
N ILE A 60 -5.50 6.96 4.62
CA ILE A 60 -5.15 5.78 5.42
C ILE A 60 -6.39 5.19 6.11
N ASP A 61 -7.25 6.02 6.72
CA ASP A 61 -8.50 5.58 7.33
C ASP A 61 -9.45 4.95 6.31
N PHE A 62 -9.51 5.49 5.10
CA PHE A 62 -10.29 4.90 4.01
C PHE A 62 -9.80 3.50 3.65
N ILE A 63 -8.49 3.35 3.44
CA ILE A 63 -7.88 2.05 3.11
C ILE A 63 -8.10 1.05 4.26
N ASN A 64 -8.00 1.48 5.51
CA ASN A 64 -8.08 0.59 6.66
C ASN A 64 -9.51 0.13 7.00
N GLN A 65 -10.56 0.73 6.43
CA GLN A 65 -11.94 0.35 6.72
C GLN A 65 -12.26 -1.12 6.50
N SER A 66 -13.13 -1.66 7.35
CA SER A 66 -13.64 -3.02 7.22
C SER A 66 -14.27 -3.22 5.84
N LEU A 67 -13.98 -4.36 5.21
CA LEU A 67 -14.52 -4.67 3.89
C LEU A 67 -16.03 -4.93 4.01
N PRO A 68 -16.87 -4.25 3.23
CA PRO A 68 -18.31 -4.45 3.30
C PRO A 68 -18.69 -5.84 2.78
N ASN A 69 -19.82 -6.36 3.25
CA ASN A 69 -20.37 -7.63 2.80
C ASN A 69 -21.33 -7.50 1.61
N ASN A 70 -21.93 -6.32 1.43
CA ASN A 70 -22.76 -5.98 0.27
C ASN A 70 -21.89 -5.86 -0.99
N LYS A 71 -22.33 -6.45 -2.12
CA LYS A 71 -21.61 -6.43 -3.41
C LYS A 71 -21.42 -5.01 -3.97
N ASP A 72 -22.43 -4.15 -3.93
CA ASP A 72 -22.38 -2.78 -4.44
C ASP A 72 -21.41 -1.91 -3.63
N SER A 73 -21.47 -2.02 -2.30
CA SER A 73 -20.48 -1.36 -1.45
C SER A 73 -19.08 -1.91 -1.74
N LEU A 74 -18.93 -3.24 -1.87
CA LEU A 74 -17.63 -3.84 -2.17
C LEU A 74 -17.08 -3.39 -3.54
N ASN A 75 -17.94 -3.21 -4.55
CA ASN A 75 -17.61 -2.61 -5.84
C ASN A 75 -17.07 -1.19 -5.65
N PHE A 76 -17.81 -0.34 -4.93
CA PHE A 76 -17.38 1.03 -4.65
C PHE A 76 -16.00 1.08 -3.99
N TYR A 77 -15.80 0.33 -2.89
CA TYR A 77 -14.51 0.32 -2.18
C TYR A 77 -13.37 -0.21 -3.06
N PHE A 78 -13.64 -1.22 -3.89
CA PHE A 78 -12.64 -1.76 -4.81
C PHE A 78 -12.25 -0.74 -5.89
N GLU A 79 -13.20 0.01 -6.45
CA GLU A 79 -12.91 1.07 -7.43
C GLU A 79 -12.09 2.21 -6.81
N VAL A 80 -12.46 2.68 -5.61
CA VAL A 80 -11.65 3.71 -4.92
C VAL A 80 -10.25 3.19 -4.66
N PHE A 81 -10.13 1.95 -4.21
CA PHE A 81 -8.83 1.31 -3.97
C PHE A 81 -7.98 1.21 -5.25
N ARG A 82 -8.57 0.86 -6.39
CA ARG A 82 -7.89 0.87 -7.70
C ARG A 82 -7.38 2.26 -8.07
N VAL A 83 -8.19 3.29 -7.89
CA VAL A 83 -7.80 4.69 -8.17
C VAL A 83 -6.67 5.14 -7.26
N ILE A 84 -6.71 4.79 -5.97
CA ILE A 84 -5.62 5.04 -5.03
C ILE A 84 -4.33 4.39 -5.52
N LEU A 85 -4.40 3.11 -5.88
CA LEU A 85 -3.27 2.33 -6.38
C LEU A 85 -2.64 2.92 -7.64
N THR A 86 -3.44 3.20 -8.66
CA THR A 86 -2.96 3.66 -9.97
C THR A 86 -2.40 5.06 -9.86
N ARG A 87 -3.19 6.00 -9.33
CA ARG A 87 -2.78 7.39 -9.21
C ARG A 87 -1.51 7.52 -8.39
N TYR A 88 -1.42 6.86 -7.25
CA TYR A 88 -0.22 6.95 -6.42
C TYR A 88 1.05 6.50 -7.17
N ASN A 89 0.97 5.40 -7.93
CA ASN A 89 2.10 4.90 -8.70
C ASN A 89 2.48 5.79 -9.90
N GLU A 90 1.60 6.66 -10.40
CA GLU A 90 1.97 7.67 -11.41
C GLU A 90 3.04 8.65 -10.89
N LYS A 91 2.98 9.01 -9.59
CA LYS A 91 3.96 9.91 -8.97
C LYS A 91 5.19 9.20 -8.41
N VAL A 92 5.04 7.92 -8.08
CA VAL A 92 6.11 7.09 -7.49
C VAL A 92 6.20 5.79 -8.30
N PRO A 93 6.72 5.82 -9.54
CA PRO A 93 6.68 4.69 -10.47
C PRO A 93 7.60 3.53 -10.06
N GLU A 94 8.58 3.81 -9.19
CA GLU A 94 9.46 2.81 -8.63
C GLU A 94 8.99 2.42 -7.22
N ILE A 95 8.86 1.12 -6.96
CA ILE A 95 8.82 0.64 -5.57
C ILE A 95 10.20 0.90 -4.99
N ILE A 96 10.27 1.92 -4.15
CA ILE A 96 11.49 2.25 -3.42
C ILE A 96 11.36 1.54 -2.07
N PHE A 97 12.11 0.45 -1.90
CA PHE A 97 12.12 -0.35 -0.67
C PHE A 97 12.59 0.41 0.59
N ASP A 98 12.94 1.70 0.47
CA ASP A 98 13.64 2.43 1.52
C ASP A 98 13.42 3.96 1.58
N ARG A 99 12.18 4.43 1.34
CA ARG A 99 11.84 5.85 1.63
C ARG A 99 10.70 5.97 2.63
N PRO A 100 10.70 7.03 3.47
CA PRO A 100 9.55 7.42 4.29
C PRO A 100 8.27 7.68 3.48
N ASN A 101 8.38 7.80 2.15
CA ASN A 101 7.25 7.90 1.22
C ASN A 101 6.64 6.53 0.85
N GLY A 102 7.10 5.41 1.43
CA GLY A 102 6.53 4.08 1.19
C GLY A 102 5.26 3.79 1.98
N GLU A 103 4.87 4.65 2.92
CA GLU A 103 3.78 4.38 3.87
C GLU A 103 2.45 4.07 3.18
N LEU A 104 2.09 4.81 2.13
CA LEU A 104 0.85 4.51 1.40
C LEU A 104 0.95 3.17 0.65
N GLN A 105 2.10 2.86 0.04
CA GLN A 105 2.33 1.56 -0.61
C GLN A 105 2.25 0.41 0.41
N ASP A 106 2.83 0.57 1.60
CA ASP A 106 2.80 -0.42 2.68
C ASP A 106 1.39 -0.66 3.20
N VAL A 107 0.63 0.41 3.50
CA VAL A 107 -0.75 0.30 3.99
C VAL A 107 -1.64 -0.34 2.91
N THR A 108 -1.47 0.09 1.66
CA THR A 108 -2.25 -0.41 0.52
C THR A 108 -1.89 -1.87 0.20
N GLY A 109 -0.61 -2.25 0.25
CA GLY A 109 -0.12 -3.61 0.05
C GLY A 109 -0.68 -4.57 1.11
N LYS A 110 -0.57 -4.22 2.39
CA LYS A 110 -1.19 -4.98 3.49
C LYS A 110 -2.69 -5.13 3.31
N LYS A 111 -3.38 -4.05 2.92
CA LYS A 111 -4.81 -4.10 2.68
C LYS A 111 -5.18 -4.97 1.49
N LEU A 112 -4.39 -4.96 0.42
CA LEU A 112 -4.55 -5.83 -0.75
C LEU A 112 -4.46 -7.31 -0.34
N ILE A 113 -3.42 -7.70 0.40
CA ILE A 113 -3.27 -9.08 0.89
C ILE A 113 -4.45 -9.47 1.78
N HIS A 114 -4.89 -8.58 2.66
CA HIS A 114 -6.06 -8.81 3.50
C HIS A 114 -7.34 -8.97 2.66
N PHE A 115 -7.53 -8.15 1.64
CA PHE A 115 -8.66 -8.21 0.71
C PHE A 115 -8.70 -9.55 -0.02
N ILE A 116 -7.60 -9.93 -0.66
CA ILE A 116 -7.49 -11.18 -1.43
C ILE A 116 -7.76 -12.38 -0.50
N ASN A 117 -7.25 -12.35 0.73
CA ASN A 117 -7.48 -13.42 1.70
C ASN A 117 -8.92 -13.51 2.23
N SER A 118 -9.62 -12.37 2.31
CA SER A 118 -10.96 -12.27 2.89
C SER A 118 -12.08 -12.47 1.87
N LYS A 119 -11.85 -12.05 0.63
CA LYS A 119 -12.83 -12.07 -0.47
C LYS A 119 -12.19 -12.58 -1.79
N PRO A 120 -11.55 -13.76 -1.80
CA PRO A 120 -10.76 -14.25 -2.94
C PRO A 120 -11.60 -14.41 -4.23
N ASP A 121 -12.81 -14.96 -4.10
CA ASP A 121 -13.73 -15.14 -5.22
C ASP A 121 -14.03 -13.81 -5.94
N TYR A 122 -14.32 -12.77 -5.17
CA TYR A 122 -14.65 -11.45 -5.69
C TYR A 122 -13.41 -10.77 -6.30
N PHE A 123 -12.26 -10.87 -5.64
CA PHE A 123 -11.02 -10.31 -6.18
C PHE A 123 -10.68 -10.92 -7.54
N LEU A 124 -10.80 -12.24 -7.68
CA LEU A 124 -10.51 -12.94 -8.93
C LEU A 124 -11.53 -12.64 -10.03
N GLU A 125 -12.81 -12.41 -9.70
CA GLU A 125 -13.82 -11.88 -10.64
C GLU A 125 -13.33 -10.54 -11.19
N LYS A 126 -13.01 -9.59 -10.31
CA LYS A 126 -12.56 -8.25 -10.71
C LYS A 126 -11.19 -8.18 -11.36
N TYR A 127 -10.29 -9.12 -11.07
CA TYR A 127 -8.97 -9.18 -11.69
C TYR A 127 -9.03 -9.36 -13.22
N SER A 128 -10.12 -9.93 -13.74
CA SER A 128 -10.35 -10.01 -15.19
C SER A 128 -10.58 -8.63 -15.84
N ASP A 129 -11.18 -7.70 -15.10
CA ASP A 129 -11.64 -6.40 -15.59
C ASP A 129 -10.56 -5.30 -15.49
N ILE A 130 -9.47 -5.54 -14.77
CA ILE A 130 -8.41 -4.55 -14.57
C ILE A 130 -7.38 -4.59 -15.71
N THR A 131 -6.80 -3.43 -16.00
CA THR A 131 -5.82 -3.24 -17.07
C THR A 131 -4.50 -3.95 -16.80
N SER A 132 -3.70 -4.20 -17.84
CA SER A 132 -2.37 -4.81 -17.70
C SER A 132 -1.44 -4.02 -16.76
N GLU A 133 -1.59 -2.69 -16.71
CA GLU A 133 -0.80 -1.83 -15.82
C GLU A 133 -1.25 -1.98 -14.36
N GLU A 134 -2.55 -2.03 -14.10
CA GLU A 134 -3.08 -2.33 -12.76
C GLU A 134 -2.63 -3.72 -12.28
N LYS A 135 -2.65 -4.73 -13.17
CA LYS A 135 -2.15 -6.08 -12.86
C LYS A 135 -0.66 -6.06 -12.48
N ARG A 136 0.16 -5.25 -13.17
CA ARG A 136 1.58 -5.06 -12.85
C ARG A 136 1.76 -4.47 -11.45
N ILE A 137 1.01 -3.40 -11.13
CA ILE A 137 1.03 -2.75 -9.81
C ILE A 137 0.62 -3.73 -8.70
N VAL A 138 -0.51 -4.43 -8.89
CA VAL A 138 -1.02 -5.44 -7.95
C VAL A 138 0.02 -6.52 -7.68
N THR A 139 0.62 -7.08 -8.74
CA THR A 139 1.67 -8.10 -8.65
C THR A 139 2.85 -7.59 -7.81
N GLN A 140 3.28 -6.36 -8.07
CA GLN A 140 4.44 -5.75 -7.44
C GLN A 140 4.20 -5.46 -5.94
N LEU A 141 2.99 -5.05 -5.55
CA LEU A 141 2.61 -4.89 -4.14
C LEU A 141 2.51 -6.23 -3.40
N ILE A 142 1.95 -7.27 -4.04
CA ILE A 142 1.90 -8.61 -3.44
C ILE A 142 3.32 -9.11 -3.19
N ILE A 143 4.25 -8.95 -4.14
CA ILE A 143 5.66 -9.34 -3.97
C ILE A 143 6.29 -8.62 -2.79
N ASN A 144 6.07 -7.30 -2.68
CA ASN A 144 6.61 -6.51 -1.59
C ASN A 144 6.18 -7.09 -0.24
N GLU A 145 4.89 -7.34 -0.06
CA GLU A 145 4.37 -7.92 1.18
C GLU A 145 4.90 -9.33 1.43
N LEU A 146 4.90 -10.22 0.41
CA LEU A 146 5.36 -11.60 0.56
C LEU A 146 6.87 -11.70 0.85
N TYR A 147 7.67 -10.75 0.38
CA TYR A 147 9.11 -10.71 0.66
C TYR A 147 9.40 -10.52 2.16
N PHE A 148 8.57 -9.73 2.86
CA PHE A 148 8.78 -9.41 4.28
C PHE A 148 8.20 -10.43 5.26
N ILE A 149 7.39 -11.40 4.81
CA ILE A 149 6.83 -12.47 5.68
C ILE A 149 7.94 -13.41 6.18
N GLN A 150 8.71 -13.98 5.25
CA GLN A 150 9.90 -14.77 5.55
C GLN A 150 11.03 -14.28 4.65
N LYS A 151 11.90 -13.46 5.23
CA LYS A 151 13.05 -12.89 4.54
C LYS A 151 13.86 -14.04 3.93
N ASN A 152 14.02 -14.02 2.62
CA ASN A 152 14.83 -14.92 1.78
C ASN A 152 14.14 -16.17 1.19
N ASP A 153 12.83 -16.36 1.34
CA ASP A 153 12.13 -17.43 0.62
C ASP A 153 10.84 -16.96 -0.08
N LEU A 154 11.02 -16.00 -0.98
CA LEU A 154 9.93 -15.43 -1.76
C LEU A 154 9.18 -16.49 -2.59
N THR A 155 9.88 -17.54 -3.07
CA THR A 155 9.24 -18.61 -3.85
C THR A 155 8.24 -19.39 -2.99
N ASN A 156 8.66 -19.86 -1.80
CA ASN A 156 7.76 -20.57 -0.91
C ASN A 156 6.64 -19.67 -0.36
N ASN A 157 6.91 -18.38 -0.14
CA ASN A 157 5.86 -17.43 0.26
C ASN A 157 4.80 -17.24 -0.83
N ILE A 158 5.20 -17.17 -2.10
CA ILE A 158 4.27 -17.13 -3.24
C ILE A 158 3.45 -18.41 -3.30
N ASP A 159 4.07 -19.59 -3.24
CA ASP A 159 3.33 -20.85 -3.32
C ASP A 159 2.37 -21.02 -2.14
N SER A 160 2.80 -20.67 -0.92
CA SER A 160 1.94 -20.68 0.26
C SER A 160 0.74 -19.73 0.10
N PHE A 161 0.98 -18.51 -0.37
CA PHE A 161 -0.07 -17.52 -0.62
C PHE A 161 -1.08 -18.03 -1.66
N ILE A 162 -0.62 -18.53 -2.81
CA ILE A 162 -1.49 -19.05 -3.86
C ILE A 162 -2.30 -20.26 -3.37
N ASN A 163 -1.66 -21.20 -2.67
CA ASN A 163 -2.34 -22.38 -2.12
C ASN A 163 -3.41 -22.01 -1.09
N GLN A 164 -3.22 -20.94 -0.32
CA GLN A 164 -4.24 -20.45 0.61
C GLN A 164 -5.45 -19.87 -0.12
N ILE A 165 -5.24 -19.16 -1.23
CA ILE A 165 -6.33 -18.63 -2.05
C ILE A 165 -7.06 -19.76 -2.75
N ASP A 166 -6.33 -20.72 -3.34
CA ASP A 166 -6.89 -21.87 -4.04
C ASP A 166 -7.85 -22.70 -3.16
N LYS A 167 -7.49 -22.90 -1.88
CA LYS A 167 -8.35 -23.59 -0.90
C LYS A 167 -9.64 -22.83 -0.55
N LYS A 168 -9.69 -21.52 -0.78
CA LYS A 168 -10.82 -20.66 -0.39
C LYS A 168 -11.76 -20.33 -1.55
N ILE A 169 -11.32 -20.49 -2.79
CA ILE A 169 -12.16 -20.20 -3.96
C ILE A 169 -13.17 -21.31 -4.18
N LYS A 170 -14.37 -20.95 -4.65
CA LYS A 170 -15.35 -21.95 -5.06
C LYS A 170 -14.99 -22.44 -6.46
N PHE A 171 -14.69 -23.73 -6.60
CA PHE A 171 -14.22 -24.42 -7.83
C PHE A 171 -15.16 -24.36 -9.05
N ASN A 172 -16.25 -23.59 -9.01
CA ASN A 172 -17.32 -23.64 -10.00
C ASN A 172 -17.15 -22.65 -11.17
N SER A 173 -16.04 -21.91 -11.26
CA SER A 173 -15.80 -20.99 -12.39
C SER A 173 -14.36 -21.09 -12.91
N GLY A 174 -14.18 -21.67 -14.10
CA GLY A 174 -12.87 -21.82 -14.75
C GLY A 174 -12.12 -20.50 -14.96
N GLU A 175 -12.84 -19.38 -15.05
CA GLU A 175 -12.25 -18.04 -15.13
C GLU A 175 -11.46 -17.65 -13.87
N LYS A 176 -11.98 -17.94 -12.67
CA LYS A 176 -11.25 -17.62 -11.42
C LYS A 176 -9.96 -18.43 -11.31
N THR A 177 -10.00 -19.71 -11.67
CA THR A 177 -8.81 -20.57 -11.72
C THR A 177 -7.79 -20.03 -12.72
N LYS A 178 -8.25 -19.59 -13.90
CA LYS A 178 -7.39 -18.94 -14.89
C LYS A 178 -6.74 -17.66 -14.34
N ASN A 179 -7.51 -16.80 -13.68
CA ASN A 179 -6.99 -15.55 -13.11
C ASN A 179 -6.01 -15.80 -11.96
N LEU A 180 -6.28 -16.79 -11.10
CA LEU A 180 -5.34 -17.19 -10.04
C LEU A 180 -4.02 -17.74 -10.62
N ASN A 181 -4.09 -18.53 -11.68
CA ASN A 181 -2.91 -19.01 -12.40
C ASN A 181 -2.13 -17.87 -13.06
N GLU A 182 -2.81 -16.88 -13.64
CA GLU A 182 -2.17 -15.68 -14.21
C GLU A 182 -1.40 -14.88 -13.14
N ILE A 183 -2.01 -14.72 -11.95
CA ILE A 183 -1.36 -14.08 -10.80
C ILE A 183 -0.12 -14.90 -10.39
N LYS A 184 -0.26 -16.23 -10.23
CA LYS A 184 0.86 -17.12 -9.87
C LYS A 184 2.04 -16.95 -10.84
N VAL A 185 1.78 -17.06 -12.14
CA VAL A 185 2.81 -16.90 -13.18
C VAL A 185 3.49 -15.54 -13.10
N SER A 186 2.72 -14.47 -12.90
CA SER A 186 3.23 -13.10 -12.79
C SER A 186 4.13 -12.90 -11.57
N LEU A 187 3.74 -13.47 -10.42
CA LEU A 187 4.53 -13.45 -9.18
C LEU A 187 5.82 -14.27 -9.33
N SER A 188 5.74 -15.49 -9.86
CA SER A 188 6.90 -16.38 -10.05
C SER A 188 7.92 -15.79 -11.02
N LYS A 189 7.48 -15.10 -12.07
CA LYS A 189 8.37 -14.39 -13.02
C LYS A 189 9.21 -13.32 -12.31
N HIS A 190 8.63 -12.59 -11.37
CA HIS A 190 9.39 -11.60 -10.59
C HIS A 190 10.36 -12.26 -9.61
N ALA A 191 9.97 -13.34 -8.93
CA ALA A 191 10.85 -14.10 -8.05
C ALA A 191 12.05 -14.72 -8.78
N GLY A 192 11.85 -15.19 -10.02
CA GLY A 192 12.94 -15.68 -10.87
C GLY A 192 13.91 -14.57 -11.31
N LYS A 193 13.41 -13.34 -11.55
CA LYS A 193 14.25 -12.18 -11.86
C LYS A 193 15.07 -11.69 -10.66
N THR A 194 14.53 -11.72 -9.45
CA THR A 194 15.29 -11.39 -8.22
C THR A 194 16.37 -12.41 -7.88
N LYS A 195 16.27 -13.66 -8.36
CA LYS A 195 17.38 -14.64 -8.30
C LYS A 195 18.47 -14.39 -9.36
N LEU A 196 18.15 -13.75 -10.49
CA LEU A 196 19.05 -13.60 -11.65
C LEU A 196 19.69 -12.21 -11.78
N SER A 197 19.06 -11.15 -11.30
CA SER A 197 19.69 -9.83 -11.23
C SER A 197 20.35 -9.65 -9.87
N CYS A 198 21.49 -8.97 -9.86
CA CYS A 198 22.25 -8.43 -8.75
C CYS A 198 21.46 -7.56 -7.72
N GLY A 199 20.21 -7.88 -7.40
CA GLY A 199 19.36 -7.20 -6.42
C GLY A 199 19.65 -7.58 -4.97
N THR A 200 20.54 -8.56 -4.74
CA THR A 200 20.98 -8.94 -3.40
C THR A 200 21.80 -7.83 -2.73
N LEU A 201 22.51 -6.98 -3.49
CA LEU A 201 23.33 -5.91 -2.92
C LEU A 201 22.51 -4.67 -2.57
N GLU A 202 21.58 -4.25 -3.44
CA GLU A 202 20.71 -3.09 -3.17
C GLU A 202 19.74 -3.41 -2.02
N LEU A 203 19.12 -4.61 -2.02
CA LEU A 203 18.25 -5.04 -0.92
C LEU A 203 19.04 -5.27 0.38
N LYS A 204 20.27 -5.79 0.32
CA LYS A 204 21.11 -5.95 1.52
C LYS A 204 21.55 -4.60 2.09
N ARG A 205 21.90 -3.63 1.25
CA ARG A 205 22.20 -2.25 1.65
C ARG A 205 21.01 -1.59 2.33
N ILE A 206 19.82 -1.72 1.74
CA ILE A 206 18.54 -1.24 2.28
C ILE A 206 18.21 -1.89 3.65
N LEU A 207 18.49 -3.18 3.78
CA LEU A 207 18.30 -3.91 5.04
C LEU A 207 19.31 -3.51 6.13
N GLU A 208 20.56 -3.23 5.77
CA GLU A 208 21.60 -2.72 6.68
C GLU A 208 21.28 -1.30 7.15
N GLU A 209 20.79 -0.43 6.27
CA GLU A 209 20.37 0.95 6.61
C GLU A 209 19.15 0.99 7.55
N ARG A 210 18.22 0.03 7.43
CA ARG A 210 17.02 -0.05 8.29
C ARG A 210 17.31 -0.61 9.68
N ASN A 211 18.23 -1.57 9.81
CA ASN A 211 18.60 -2.14 11.12
C ASN A 211 19.39 -1.14 11.98
N ASN A 212 20.09 -0.19 11.37
CA ASN A 212 20.84 0.86 12.07
C ASN A 212 19.98 2.05 12.53
N ARG A 213 18.66 2.04 12.25
CA ARG A 213 17.70 3.09 12.66
C ARG A 213 16.76 2.66 13.80
N LYS A 214 16.99 1.50 14.43
CA LYS A 214 16.33 1.09 15.68
C LYS A 214 17.25 1.37 16.86
#